data_AF-A0A928PGG9-F1
#
_entry.id   AF-A0A928PGG9-F1
#
_cell.length_a   1.000
_cell.length_b   1.000
_cell.length_c   1.000
_cell.angle_alpha   90.00
_cell.angle_beta   90.00
_cell.angle_gamma   90.00
#
_symmetry.space_group_name_H-M   'P 1'
#
loop_
_entity.id
_entity.type
_entity.pdbx_description
1 polymer ?
#
loop_
_entity_poly.entity_id
_entity_poly.type
_entity_poly.pdbx_seq_one_letter_code
_entity_poly.pdbx_strand_id
1 'polypeptide(L)'
;MKREKQEIGLQEKTNPLFYILIAALIAVLGWLLADDYLSRARAEEAAGRYLNVMDRMMIPIRARGKEIYEEEAGLIRSEIGSFVLIGDNLALDTPHGSLEGELIKSIDDHLFSELADGLRRVAEVRYPQYLATPMKNGGVTDEGLYEVASRIGARDMVIAEDFVIPGGFDEVLVKLNDEDGTPLRFALQESVRFGEVTISGIVGGFFAADEYYDPLHPMFTYGRYTFGRDVPVSAGEIVTFETMKKYTGAVTVIAFREQEGLSSDKIVELVGDIVDRQRISRYVIVYGQDTDGETADLLEELYPGRFIGCPRKMYAEDYRILVEQIYDCLDAQGCWDVLKSRKDLYLAELEDMIRTKTGFEAVNPPYWK
;
A
#
# COMPACT_ATOMS: atom_id res chain seq x y z
N MET A 1 -58.50 93.44 -18.96
CA MET A 1 -57.61 93.77 -20.10
C MET A 1 -56.48 94.62 -19.55
N LYS A 2 -55.20 94.22 -19.51
CA LYS A 2 -54.37 93.47 -20.47
C LYS A 2 -53.48 92.46 -19.71
N ARG A 3 -53.28 91.27 -20.27
CA ARG A 3 -52.22 90.32 -19.87
C ARG A 3 -50.93 90.74 -20.57
N GLU A 4 -49.89 91.08 -19.84
CA GLU A 4 -48.53 91.12 -20.37
C GLU A 4 -47.94 89.71 -20.35
N LYS A 5 -47.61 89.21 -21.54
CA LYS A 5 -46.72 88.05 -21.74
C LYS A 5 -45.29 88.51 -21.43
N GLN A 6 -44.67 87.95 -20.40
CA GLN A 6 -43.20 87.88 -20.37
C GLN A 6 -42.79 86.54 -20.97
N GLU A 7 -42.21 86.62 -22.17
CA GLU A 7 -41.54 85.51 -22.84
C GLU A 7 -40.29 85.11 -22.03
N ILE A 8 -40.22 83.83 -21.67
CA ILE A 8 -39.01 83.19 -21.17
C ILE A 8 -38.07 83.02 -22.36
N GLY A 9 -37.23 84.02 -22.60
CA GLY A 9 -36.13 83.95 -23.56
C GLY A 9 -34.91 83.27 -22.93
N LEU A 10 -34.95 81.95 -22.75
CA LEU A 10 -33.75 81.16 -22.47
C LEU A 10 -33.08 80.83 -23.82
N GLN A 11 -32.45 81.81 -24.44
CA GLN A 11 -31.37 81.52 -25.38
C GLN A 11 -30.13 81.20 -24.55
N GLU A 12 -30.03 79.95 -24.08
CA GLU A 12 -28.75 79.40 -23.66
C GLU A 12 -27.84 79.38 -24.89
N LYS A 13 -26.95 80.37 -24.98
CA LYS A 13 -25.74 80.27 -25.79
C LYS A 13 -24.91 79.15 -25.17
N THR A 14 -25.19 77.91 -25.57
CA THR A 14 -24.31 76.79 -25.26
C THR A 14 -22.94 77.12 -25.83
N ASN A 15 -21.99 77.31 -24.93
CA ASN A 15 -20.65 77.73 -25.27
C ASN A 15 -20.02 76.64 -26.13
N PRO A 16 -19.54 76.91 -27.36
CA PRO A 16 -18.87 75.89 -28.18
C PRO A 16 -17.67 75.26 -27.46
N LEU A 17 -17.07 75.95 -26.49
CA LEU A 17 -16.06 75.39 -25.58
C LEU A 17 -16.57 74.21 -24.74
N PHE A 18 -17.86 74.19 -24.38
CA PHE A 18 -18.48 73.09 -23.64
C PHE A 18 -18.52 71.80 -24.46
N TYR A 19 -18.91 71.89 -25.75
CA TYR A 19 -18.91 70.73 -26.64
C TYR A 19 -17.49 70.26 -26.98
N ILE A 20 -16.53 71.19 -27.11
CA ILE A 20 -15.11 70.84 -27.29
C ILE A 20 -14.56 70.13 -26.04
N LEU A 21 -14.92 70.58 -24.84
CA LEU A 21 -14.53 69.93 -23.57
C LEU A 21 -15.13 68.53 -23.45
N ILE A 22 -16.41 68.35 -23.79
CA ILE A 22 -17.05 67.03 -23.79
C ILE A 22 -16.40 66.09 -24.81
N ALA A 23 -16.14 66.57 -26.03
CA ALA A 23 -15.47 65.78 -27.06
C ALA A 23 -14.04 65.38 -26.65
N ALA A 24 -13.28 66.30 -26.03
CA ALA A 24 -11.96 66.01 -25.49
C ALA A 24 -12.02 64.99 -24.34
N LEU A 25 -12.99 65.10 -23.44
CA LEU A 25 -13.18 64.16 -22.34
C LEU A 25 -13.52 62.74 -22.86
N ILE A 26 -14.41 62.64 -23.85
CA ILE A 26 -14.77 61.36 -24.49
C ILE A 26 -13.56 60.75 -25.20
N ALA A 27 -12.74 61.55 -25.89
CA ALA A 27 -11.52 61.08 -26.55
C ALA A 27 -10.48 60.54 -25.54
N VAL A 28 -10.29 61.22 -24.41
CA VAL A 28 -9.37 60.78 -23.35
C VAL A 28 -9.89 59.50 -22.68
N LEU A 29 -11.18 59.42 -22.36
CA LEU A 29 -11.79 58.21 -21.79
C LEU A 29 -11.76 57.02 -22.76
N GLY A 30 -12.01 57.25 -24.04
CA GLY A 30 -11.89 56.23 -25.09
C GLY A 30 -10.45 55.73 -25.25
N TRP A 31 -9.46 56.62 -25.15
CA TRP A 31 -8.04 56.24 -25.18
C TRP A 31 -7.64 55.41 -23.95
N LEU A 32 -8.05 55.81 -22.75
CA LEU A 32 -7.78 55.06 -21.51
C LEU A 32 -8.42 53.67 -21.51
N LEU A 33 -9.65 53.55 -22.02
CA LEU A 33 -10.34 52.25 -22.15
C LEU A 33 -9.69 51.36 -23.22
N ALA A 34 -9.25 51.94 -24.33
CA ALA A 34 -8.52 51.21 -25.37
C ALA A 34 -7.14 50.74 -24.88
N ASP A 35 -6.45 51.54 -24.06
CA ASP A 35 -5.16 51.18 -23.47
C ASP A 35 -5.30 50.08 -22.39
N ASP A 36 -6.34 50.13 -21.55
CA ASP A 36 -6.66 49.03 -20.61
C ASP A 36 -7.03 47.75 -21.36
N TYR A 37 -7.85 47.84 -22.40
CA TYR A 37 -8.22 46.69 -23.23
C TYR A 37 -7.01 46.07 -23.96
N LEU A 38 -6.14 46.89 -24.56
CA LEU A 38 -4.92 46.43 -25.21
C LEU A 38 -3.91 45.87 -24.21
N SER A 39 -3.83 46.44 -23.01
CA SER A 39 -2.99 45.93 -21.92
C SER A 39 -3.47 44.56 -21.45
N ARG A 40 -4.79 44.35 -21.31
CA ARG A 40 -5.39 43.05 -20.99
C ARG A 40 -5.20 42.04 -22.11
N ALA A 41 -5.43 42.41 -23.37
CA ALA A 41 -5.23 41.52 -24.51
C ALA A 41 -3.75 41.10 -24.64
N ARG A 42 -2.81 42.02 -24.41
CA ARG A 42 -1.37 41.70 -24.36
C ARG A 42 -1.02 40.83 -23.14
N ALA A 43 -1.66 41.04 -22.00
CA ALA A 43 -1.49 40.22 -20.81
C ALA A 43 -2.04 38.80 -21.02
N GLU A 44 -3.19 38.64 -21.67
CA GLU A 44 -3.77 37.35 -22.05
C GLU A 44 -2.92 36.62 -23.10
N GLU A 45 -2.40 37.33 -24.11
CA GLU A 45 -1.50 36.75 -25.10
C GLU A 45 -0.14 36.40 -24.48
N ALA A 46 0.37 37.21 -23.55
CA ALA A 46 1.55 36.90 -22.76
C ALA A 46 1.31 35.70 -21.83
N ALA A 47 0.14 35.60 -21.20
CA ALA A 47 -0.27 34.47 -20.38
C ALA A 47 -0.43 33.19 -21.22
N GLY A 48 -1.04 33.27 -22.40
CA GLY A 48 -1.15 32.15 -23.34
C GLY A 48 0.20 31.68 -23.89
N ARG A 49 1.13 32.62 -24.15
CA ARG A 49 2.53 32.28 -24.50
C ARG A 49 3.26 31.65 -23.31
N TYR A 50 3.07 32.19 -22.10
CA TYR A 50 3.65 31.65 -20.87
C TYR A 50 3.15 30.23 -20.62
N LEU A 51 1.84 29.98 -20.69
CA LEU A 51 1.25 28.65 -20.55
C LEU A 51 1.77 27.66 -21.59
N ASN A 52 1.90 28.06 -22.86
CA ASN A 52 2.46 27.21 -23.90
C ASN A 52 3.96 26.87 -23.67
N VAL A 53 4.73 27.83 -23.15
CA VAL A 53 6.15 27.61 -22.79
C VAL A 53 6.22 26.68 -21.58
N MET A 54 5.39 26.92 -20.57
CA MET A 54 5.27 26.05 -19.39
C MET A 54 4.87 24.63 -19.79
N ASP A 55 3.86 24.43 -20.63
CA ASP A 55 3.46 23.08 -21.06
C ASP A 55 4.57 22.36 -21.84
N ARG A 56 5.29 23.06 -22.73
CA ARG A 56 6.44 22.48 -23.44
C ARG A 56 7.58 22.07 -22.52
N MET A 57 7.75 22.77 -21.40
CA MET A 57 8.76 22.46 -20.38
C MET A 57 8.28 21.36 -19.42
N MET A 58 7.00 21.38 -19.06
CA MET A 58 6.45 20.54 -18.01
C MET A 58 6.07 19.14 -18.48
N ILE A 59 5.59 18.99 -19.72
CA ILE A 59 5.19 17.68 -20.26
C ILE A 59 6.35 16.66 -20.20
N PRO A 60 7.57 16.97 -20.67
CA PRO A 60 8.70 16.03 -20.59
C PRO A 60 9.11 15.69 -19.16
N ILE A 61 9.08 16.66 -18.24
CA ILE A 61 9.42 16.46 -16.82
C ILE A 61 8.42 15.53 -16.16
N ARG A 62 7.11 15.71 -16.44
CA ARG A 62 6.04 14.84 -15.95
C ARG A 62 6.15 13.41 -16.50
N ALA A 63 6.46 13.29 -17.79
CA ALA A 63 6.68 11.98 -18.42
C ALA A 63 7.87 11.25 -17.77
N ARG A 64 9.01 11.93 -17.57
CA ARG A 64 10.18 11.32 -16.92
C ARG A 64 9.93 10.97 -15.45
N GLY A 65 9.25 11.84 -14.70
CA GLY A 65 8.86 11.54 -13.32
C GLY A 65 8.01 10.27 -13.20
N LYS A 66 7.11 10.05 -14.16
CA LYS A 66 6.34 8.81 -14.25
C LYS A 66 7.23 7.59 -14.58
N GLU A 67 8.15 7.73 -15.53
CA GLU A 67 9.09 6.65 -15.89
C GLU A 67 9.99 6.25 -14.72
N ILE A 68 10.58 7.20 -13.98
CA ILE A 68 11.40 6.93 -12.79
C ILE A 68 10.59 6.16 -11.75
N TYR A 69 9.33 6.55 -11.55
CA TYR A 69 8.44 5.86 -10.63
C TYR A 69 8.18 4.40 -11.08
N GLU A 70 7.91 4.18 -12.37
CA GLU A 70 7.73 2.83 -12.93
C GLU A 70 9.04 2.00 -12.87
N GLU A 71 10.20 2.63 -13.07
CA GLU A 71 11.54 2.01 -12.91
C GLU A 71 11.78 1.57 -11.46
N GLU A 72 11.52 2.44 -10.48
CA GLU A 72 11.69 2.14 -9.05
C GLU A 72 10.72 1.06 -8.57
N ALA A 73 9.44 1.12 -8.99
CA ALA A 73 8.48 0.05 -8.72
C ALA A 73 8.94 -1.29 -9.33
N GLY A 74 9.58 -1.25 -10.51
CA GLY A 74 10.23 -2.40 -11.13
C GLY A 74 11.44 -2.91 -10.34
N LEU A 75 12.24 -2.01 -9.78
CA LEU A 75 13.42 -2.32 -8.97
C LEU A 75 13.04 -2.91 -7.60
N ILE A 76 12.03 -2.38 -6.92
CA ILE A 76 11.48 -2.99 -5.70
C ILE A 76 11.13 -4.46 -5.99
N ARG A 77 10.44 -4.72 -7.10
CA ARG A 77 10.08 -6.08 -7.52
C ARG A 77 11.28 -6.96 -7.84
N SER A 78 12.37 -6.41 -8.40
CA SER A 78 13.54 -7.21 -8.82
C SER A 78 14.59 -7.41 -7.73
N GLU A 79 14.83 -6.41 -6.89
CA GLU A 79 15.90 -6.37 -5.88
C GLU A 79 15.41 -6.81 -4.50
N ILE A 80 14.22 -6.36 -4.11
CA ILE A 80 13.63 -6.70 -2.80
C ILE A 80 12.73 -7.93 -2.94
N GLY A 81 12.00 -8.03 -4.06
CA GLY A 81 11.10 -9.13 -4.35
C GLY A 81 9.65 -8.80 -4.00
N SER A 82 8.95 -9.76 -3.42
CA SER A 82 7.59 -9.56 -2.88
C SER A 82 7.67 -9.36 -1.37
N PHE A 83 6.78 -8.53 -0.84
CA PHE A 83 6.51 -8.48 0.59
C PHE A 83 5.40 -9.45 0.92
N VAL A 84 5.53 -10.13 2.05
CA VAL A 84 4.51 -11.05 2.54
C VAL A 84 4.21 -10.70 3.98
N LEU A 85 2.94 -10.45 4.26
CA LEU A 85 2.44 -10.35 5.62
C LEU A 85 1.80 -11.70 5.96
N ILE A 86 2.37 -12.43 6.93
CA ILE A 86 1.79 -13.67 7.45
C ILE A 86 1.39 -13.45 8.91
N GLY A 87 0.32 -14.09 9.34
CA GLY A 87 -0.18 -13.83 10.67
C GLY A 87 -1.62 -14.20 10.92
N ASP A 88 -2.09 -13.81 12.10
CA ASP A 88 -3.46 -13.98 12.56
C ASP A 88 -4.29 -12.70 12.33
N ASN A 89 -5.26 -12.45 13.21
CA ASN A 89 -6.03 -11.21 13.30
C ASN A 89 -5.19 -9.92 13.26
N LEU A 90 -3.96 -9.94 13.78
CA LEU A 90 -3.06 -8.78 13.74
C LEU A 90 -2.61 -8.42 12.32
N ALA A 91 -2.48 -9.42 11.43
CA ALA A 91 -2.12 -9.22 10.03
C ALA A 91 -3.29 -8.68 9.19
N LEU A 92 -4.53 -8.96 9.59
CA LEU A 92 -5.72 -8.62 8.79
C LEU A 92 -6.44 -7.36 9.25
N ASP A 93 -6.66 -7.19 10.56
CA ASP A 93 -7.70 -6.31 11.03
C ASP A 93 -7.17 -5.23 11.97
N THR A 94 -7.36 -3.99 11.54
CA THR A 94 -7.20 -2.81 12.40
C THR A 94 -8.50 -1.99 12.34
N PRO A 95 -8.86 -1.26 13.41
CA PRO A 95 -10.04 -0.39 13.41
C PRO A 95 -10.03 0.71 12.33
N HIS A 96 -8.92 0.87 11.60
CA HIS A 96 -8.67 1.98 10.68
C HIS A 96 -8.20 1.55 9.27
N GLY A 97 -8.05 0.25 8.99
CA GLY A 97 -7.51 -0.29 7.72
C GLY A 97 -6.85 -1.66 7.91
N SER A 98 -6.30 -2.27 6.86
CA SER A 98 -5.44 -3.46 7.02
C SER A 98 -3.99 -3.04 7.32
N LEU A 99 -3.26 -3.80 8.14
CA LEU A 99 -1.82 -3.57 8.38
C LEU A 99 -1.04 -3.54 7.06
N GLU A 100 -1.43 -4.40 6.10
CA GLU A 100 -0.93 -4.37 4.73
C GLU A 100 -1.05 -2.98 4.09
N GLY A 101 -2.23 -2.34 4.14
CA GLY A 101 -2.44 -1.06 3.48
C GLY A 101 -1.59 0.07 4.06
N GLU A 102 -1.46 0.12 5.39
CA GLU A 102 -0.63 1.14 6.06
C GLU A 102 0.87 0.86 5.86
N LEU A 103 1.30 -0.41 5.83
CA LEU A 103 2.69 -0.77 5.51
C LEU A 103 3.07 -0.37 4.10
N ILE A 104 2.24 -0.71 3.10
CA ILE A 104 2.45 -0.31 1.71
C ILE A 104 2.59 1.22 1.63
N LYS A 105 1.69 1.95 2.30
CA LYS A 105 1.70 3.40 2.29
C LYS A 105 2.95 3.98 2.96
N SER A 106 3.37 3.49 4.13
CA SER A 106 4.57 4.00 4.80
C SER A 106 5.85 3.69 4.02
N ILE A 107 5.98 2.48 3.47
CA ILE A 107 7.12 2.13 2.60
C ILE A 107 7.17 3.10 1.40
N ASP A 108 6.02 3.32 0.75
CA ASP A 108 5.95 4.20 -0.39
C ASP A 108 6.20 5.67 -0.01
N ASP A 109 5.69 6.13 1.14
CA ASP A 109 5.97 7.48 1.65
C ASP A 109 7.47 7.65 1.93
N HIS A 110 8.16 6.67 2.52
CA HIS A 110 9.61 6.78 2.77
C HIS A 110 10.44 6.78 1.48
N LEU A 111 10.09 5.93 0.53
CA LEU A 111 10.86 5.76 -0.70
C LEU A 111 10.56 6.89 -1.70
N PHE A 112 9.30 7.33 -1.78
CA PHE A 112 8.83 8.19 -2.86
C PHE A 112 8.41 9.60 -2.43
N SER A 113 8.20 9.91 -1.14
CA SER A 113 7.70 11.24 -0.74
C SER A 113 8.60 12.38 -1.21
N GLU A 114 9.92 12.26 -1.06
CA GLU A 114 10.84 13.32 -1.50
C GLU A 114 10.87 13.46 -3.04
N LEU A 115 10.72 12.36 -3.76
CA LEU A 115 10.61 12.36 -5.22
C LEU A 115 9.28 12.99 -5.65
N ALA A 116 8.18 12.61 -5.01
CA ALA A 116 6.85 13.14 -5.23
C ALA A 116 6.77 14.64 -4.88
N ASP A 117 7.41 15.06 -3.79
CA ASP A 117 7.53 16.46 -3.39
C ASP A 117 8.42 17.24 -4.34
N GLY A 118 9.55 16.67 -4.80
CA GLY A 118 10.37 17.24 -5.86
C GLY A 118 9.55 17.47 -7.12
N LEU A 119 8.85 16.45 -7.61
CA LEU A 119 8.00 16.54 -8.78
C LEU A 119 6.79 17.46 -8.57
N ARG A 120 6.18 17.49 -7.39
CA ARG A 120 5.06 18.37 -7.06
C ARG A 120 5.49 19.83 -6.99
N ARG A 121 6.63 20.13 -6.37
CA ARG A 121 7.25 21.47 -6.34
C ARG A 121 7.57 21.97 -7.74
N VAL A 122 7.99 21.08 -8.63
CA VAL A 122 8.43 21.43 -9.98
C VAL A 122 7.27 21.49 -10.98
N ALA A 123 6.25 20.63 -10.83
CA ALA A 123 5.28 20.39 -11.88
C ALA A 123 3.82 20.68 -11.52
N GLU A 124 3.54 21.06 -10.27
CA GLU A 124 2.18 21.22 -9.72
C GLU A 124 1.27 20.00 -10.00
N VAL A 125 1.88 18.82 -10.24
CA VAL A 125 1.13 17.59 -10.51
C VAL A 125 0.79 16.94 -9.19
N ARG A 126 -0.51 16.75 -8.96
CA ARG A 126 -0.96 15.73 -8.02
C ARG A 126 -0.79 14.39 -8.71
N TYR A 127 0.21 13.62 -8.29
CA TYR A 127 0.25 12.22 -8.67
C TYR A 127 -0.81 11.47 -7.86
N PRO A 128 -1.61 10.60 -8.49
CA PRO A 128 -2.28 9.54 -7.75
C PRO A 128 -1.21 8.82 -6.93
N GLN A 129 -1.53 8.49 -5.68
CA GLN A 129 -0.71 7.59 -4.89
C GLN A 129 -0.77 6.23 -5.59
N TYR A 130 0.16 6.02 -6.51
CA TYR A 130 0.42 4.68 -7.00
C TYR A 130 1.04 3.97 -5.79
N LEU A 131 0.44 2.85 -5.41
CA LEU A 131 1.02 1.99 -4.41
C LEU A 131 1.93 1.00 -5.16
N ALA A 132 3.24 1.23 -5.13
CA ALA A 132 4.22 0.46 -5.91
C ALA A 132 4.59 -0.85 -5.22
N THR A 133 4.60 -0.84 -3.88
CA THR A 133 5.10 -1.95 -3.08
C THR A 133 4.21 -3.20 -3.25
N PRO A 134 4.73 -4.30 -3.83
CA PRO A 134 3.98 -5.53 -4.05
C PRO A 134 3.91 -6.34 -2.76
N MET A 135 2.93 -6.04 -1.91
CA MET A 135 2.64 -6.83 -0.72
C MET A 135 1.54 -7.86 -1.00
N LYS A 136 1.69 -9.04 -0.39
CA LYS A 136 0.65 -10.07 -0.31
C LYS A 136 0.28 -10.30 1.13
N ASN A 137 -0.98 -10.09 1.47
CA ASN A 137 -1.50 -10.51 2.76
C ASN A 137 -1.86 -12.00 2.74
N GLY A 138 -1.13 -12.77 3.54
CA GLY A 138 -1.42 -14.15 3.91
C GLY A 138 -1.92 -14.28 5.34
N GLY A 139 -2.33 -13.19 5.98
CA GLY A 139 -3.00 -13.21 7.27
C GLY A 139 -4.39 -13.85 7.17
N VAL A 140 -4.80 -14.58 8.19
CA VAL A 140 -6.13 -15.22 8.26
C VAL A 140 -6.73 -14.97 9.64
N THR A 141 -7.99 -14.54 9.67
CA THR A 141 -8.69 -14.20 10.91
C THR A 141 -8.85 -15.47 11.73
N ASP A 142 -8.78 -15.44 13.05
CA ASP A 142 -9.03 -16.62 13.91
C ASP A 142 -8.11 -17.84 13.70
N GLU A 143 -7.00 -17.70 12.96
CA GLU A 143 -5.93 -18.71 12.92
C GLU A 143 -4.96 -18.53 14.11
N GLY A 144 -4.48 -19.66 14.63
CA GLY A 144 -3.37 -19.72 15.58
C GLY A 144 -2.01 -19.84 14.88
N LEU A 145 -0.92 -19.86 15.66
CA LEU A 145 0.44 -19.98 15.15
C LEU A 145 0.71 -21.36 14.54
N TYR A 146 0.07 -22.41 15.06
CA TYR A 146 0.15 -23.76 14.50
C TYR A 146 -0.42 -23.80 13.08
N GLU A 147 -1.58 -23.17 12.89
CA GLU A 147 -2.25 -23.05 11.61
C GLU A 147 -1.39 -22.24 10.63
N VAL A 148 -0.93 -21.05 11.05
CA VAL A 148 -0.07 -20.20 10.22
C VAL A 148 1.19 -20.99 9.81
N ALA A 149 1.88 -21.63 10.76
CA ALA A 149 3.08 -22.42 10.48
C ALA A 149 2.80 -23.58 9.51
N SER A 150 1.69 -24.30 9.68
CA SER A 150 1.33 -25.43 8.81
C SER A 150 0.93 -24.98 7.40
N ARG A 151 0.15 -23.89 7.29
CA ARG A 151 -0.34 -23.36 6.00
C ARG A 151 0.79 -22.82 5.12
N ILE A 152 1.81 -22.21 5.73
CA ILE A 152 2.97 -21.75 4.98
C ILE A 152 3.98 -22.88 4.72
N GLY A 153 3.79 -24.06 5.31
CA GLY A 153 4.68 -25.21 5.16
C GLY A 153 5.91 -25.17 6.06
N ALA A 154 5.89 -24.37 7.12
CA ALA A 154 6.90 -24.45 8.17
C ALA A 154 6.75 -25.76 8.96
N ARG A 155 5.53 -26.28 9.11
CA ARG A 155 5.27 -27.57 9.74
C ARG A 155 4.45 -28.45 8.82
N ASP A 156 4.67 -29.76 8.89
CA ASP A 156 3.88 -30.68 8.09
C ASP A 156 2.44 -30.72 8.65
N MET A 157 1.49 -30.62 7.72
CA MET A 157 0.08 -30.88 8.00
C MET A 157 -0.20 -32.34 7.69
N VAL A 158 -0.79 -33.06 8.64
CA VAL A 158 -1.06 -34.49 8.50
C VAL A 158 -2.53 -34.83 8.67
N ILE A 159 -2.96 -35.88 7.98
CA ILE A 159 -4.29 -36.45 8.12
C ILE A 159 -4.43 -37.05 9.52
N ALA A 160 -5.44 -36.66 10.28
CA ALA A 160 -5.62 -37.15 11.66
C ALA A 160 -6.30 -38.53 11.73
N GLU A 161 -7.15 -38.86 10.75
CA GLU A 161 -7.95 -40.10 10.73
C GLU A 161 -8.02 -40.69 9.32
N ASP A 162 -8.04 -42.02 9.22
CA ASP A 162 -8.19 -42.74 7.94
C ASP A 162 -9.49 -42.34 7.23
N PHE A 163 -9.41 -42.11 5.91
CA PHE A 163 -10.59 -41.85 5.08
C PHE A 163 -10.37 -42.34 3.64
N VAL A 164 -11.40 -42.19 2.79
CA VAL A 164 -11.34 -42.54 1.37
C VAL A 164 -11.68 -41.31 0.55
N ILE A 165 -10.77 -40.91 -0.34
CA ILE A 165 -11.08 -39.93 -1.39
C ILE A 165 -11.90 -40.65 -2.46
N PRO A 166 -13.14 -40.23 -2.75
CA PRO A 166 -13.97 -40.89 -3.76
C PRO A 166 -13.40 -40.69 -5.17
N GLY A 167 -13.72 -41.62 -6.06
CA GLY A 167 -13.39 -41.52 -7.49
C GLY A 167 -14.10 -40.37 -8.20
N GLY A 168 -15.29 -40.01 -7.70
CA GLY A 168 -16.10 -38.89 -8.18
C GLY A 168 -15.64 -37.52 -7.67
N PHE A 169 -16.52 -36.53 -7.78
CA PHE A 169 -16.28 -35.17 -7.27
C PHE A 169 -16.92 -34.93 -5.91
N ASP A 170 -17.42 -35.99 -5.28
CA ASP A 170 -18.02 -35.89 -3.95
C ASP A 170 -16.96 -35.46 -2.94
N GLU A 171 -17.35 -34.54 -2.06
CA GLU A 171 -16.50 -34.05 -0.98
C GLU A 171 -16.49 -35.03 0.19
N VAL A 172 -15.37 -35.07 0.91
CA VAL A 172 -15.22 -35.89 2.11
C VAL A 172 -14.73 -35.08 3.29
N LEU A 173 -15.22 -35.42 4.48
CA LEU A 173 -14.77 -34.80 5.71
C LEU A 173 -13.37 -35.33 6.08
N VAL A 174 -12.49 -34.40 6.44
CA VAL A 174 -11.09 -34.63 6.77
C VAL A 174 -10.77 -33.88 8.06
N LYS A 175 -10.01 -34.51 8.94
CA LYS A 175 -9.44 -33.90 10.14
C LYS A 175 -7.94 -33.74 9.94
N LEU A 176 -7.40 -32.63 10.41
CA LEU A 176 -6.01 -32.23 10.20
C LEU A 176 -5.32 -31.98 11.53
N ASN A 177 -4.11 -32.52 11.67
CA ASN A 177 -3.19 -32.20 12.75
C ASN A 177 -1.92 -31.59 12.19
N ASP A 178 -1.14 -30.91 13.04
CA ASP A 178 0.26 -30.66 12.76
C ASP A 178 1.09 -31.95 12.97
N GLU A 179 2.37 -31.89 12.62
CA GLU A 179 3.32 -33.00 12.79
C GLU A 179 3.48 -33.52 14.23
N ASP A 180 3.15 -32.71 15.25
CA ASP A 180 3.18 -33.10 16.66
C ASP A 180 1.84 -33.69 17.15
N GLY A 181 0.82 -33.76 16.30
CA GLY A 181 -0.51 -34.25 16.64
C GLY A 181 -1.46 -33.20 17.21
N THR A 182 -1.11 -31.91 17.13
CA THR A 182 -1.97 -30.79 17.53
C THR A 182 -3.07 -30.58 16.50
N PRO A 183 -4.36 -30.60 16.88
CA PRO A 183 -5.45 -30.36 15.94
C PRO A 183 -5.39 -28.95 15.34
N LEU A 184 -5.48 -28.86 14.01
CA LEU A 184 -5.42 -27.60 13.27
C LEU A 184 -6.80 -27.00 13.04
N ARG A 185 -6.95 -25.71 13.33
CA ARG A 185 -8.19 -24.93 13.25
C ARG A 185 -8.05 -23.77 12.28
N PHE A 186 -7.98 -24.10 11.00
CA PHE A 186 -7.99 -23.08 9.96
C PHE A 186 -9.31 -22.32 9.96
N ALA A 187 -9.22 -20.99 9.96
CA ALA A 187 -10.43 -20.21 9.86
C ALA A 187 -11.00 -20.29 8.44
N LEU A 188 -12.29 -20.62 8.41
CA LEU A 188 -13.05 -20.73 7.19
C LEU A 188 -13.53 -19.33 6.82
N GLN A 189 -12.78 -18.61 5.98
CA GLN A 189 -13.37 -17.47 5.28
C GLN A 189 -14.32 -18.02 4.21
N GLU A 190 -15.59 -17.58 4.23
CA GLU A 190 -16.74 -18.05 3.41
C GLU A 190 -16.52 -18.09 1.87
N SER A 191 -15.31 -17.85 1.36
CA SER A 191 -15.03 -17.82 -0.08
C SER A 191 -13.58 -18.12 -0.48
N VAL A 192 -12.69 -18.49 0.45
CA VAL A 192 -11.27 -18.68 0.13
C VAL A 192 -10.91 -20.16 0.11
N ARG A 193 -10.72 -20.72 -1.08
CA ARG A 193 -10.10 -22.04 -1.25
C ARG A 193 -8.70 -21.99 -0.64
N PHE A 194 -8.38 -22.93 0.26
CA PHE A 194 -7.04 -23.14 0.81
C PHE A 194 -6.09 -23.66 -0.27
N GLY A 195 -5.76 -22.81 -1.25
CA GLY A 195 -4.89 -23.15 -2.37
C GLY A 195 -5.24 -24.45 -3.09
N GLU A 196 -4.28 -24.96 -3.86
CA GLU A 196 -4.29 -26.32 -4.38
C GLU A 196 -3.51 -27.20 -3.40
N VAL A 197 -4.11 -28.33 -3.01
CA VAL A 197 -3.53 -29.30 -2.08
C VAL A 197 -3.43 -30.67 -2.73
N THR A 198 -2.44 -31.45 -2.31
CA THR A 198 -2.27 -32.83 -2.77
C THR A 198 -2.23 -33.79 -1.58
N ILE A 199 -3.10 -34.80 -1.62
CA ILE A 199 -3.24 -35.90 -0.64
C ILE A 199 -3.16 -37.22 -1.42
N SER A 200 -2.26 -38.14 -1.04
CA SER A 200 -2.03 -39.40 -1.76
C SER A 200 -1.76 -39.26 -3.26
N GLY A 201 -1.13 -38.15 -3.67
CA GLY A 201 -0.90 -37.84 -5.09
C GLY A 201 -2.15 -37.39 -5.85
N ILE A 202 -3.26 -37.14 -5.16
CA ILE A 202 -4.50 -36.61 -5.72
C ILE A 202 -4.56 -35.12 -5.45
N VAL A 203 -4.69 -34.34 -6.52
CA VAL A 203 -4.82 -32.89 -6.47
C VAL A 203 -6.27 -32.50 -6.21
N GLY A 204 -6.48 -31.58 -5.28
CA GLY A 204 -7.77 -31.07 -4.89
C GLY A 204 -7.67 -29.76 -4.11
N GLY A 205 -8.70 -29.47 -3.33
CA GLY A 205 -8.74 -28.32 -2.43
C GLY A 205 -9.59 -28.61 -1.19
N PHE A 206 -9.33 -27.84 -0.13
CA PHE A 206 -10.24 -27.78 1.01
C PHE A 206 -11.35 -26.76 0.77
N PHE A 207 -12.55 -27.10 1.23
CA PHE A 207 -13.76 -26.29 1.16
C PHE A 207 -14.35 -26.10 2.57
N ALA A 208 -15.12 -25.04 2.73
CA ALA A 208 -15.80 -24.75 3.99
C ALA A 208 -16.91 -25.78 4.22
N ALA A 209 -16.81 -26.50 5.34
CA ALA A 209 -17.87 -27.35 5.84
C ALA A 209 -18.70 -26.54 6.84
N ASP A 210 -19.42 -25.50 6.38
CA ASP A 210 -20.22 -24.61 7.24
C ASP A 210 -21.19 -25.39 8.17
N GLU A 211 -21.63 -26.57 7.74
CA GLU A 211 -22.55 -27.43 8.50
C GLU A 211 -21.87 -28.28 9.59
N TYR A 212 -20.54 -28.36 9.64
CA TYR A 212 -19.79 -29.31 10.47
C TYR A 212 -18.69 -28.68 11.33
N TYR A 213 -18.62 -27.35 11.42
CA TYR A 213 -17.61 -26.66 12.21
C TYR A 213 -17.84 -26.86 13.72
N ASP A 214 -17.01 -27.68 14.35
CA ASP A 214 -16.86 -27.77 15.81
C ASP A 214 -15.49 -27.19 16.20
N PRO A 215 -15.42 -26.10 16.98
CA PRO A 215 -14.17 -25.53 17.46
C PRO A 215 -13.30 -26.53 18.22
N LEU A 216 -13.88 -27.56 18.82
CA LEU A 216 -13.15 -28.62 19.54
C LEU A 216 -12.69 -29.76 18.61
N HIS A 217 -13.34 -29.93 17.46
CA HIS A 217 -13.08 -31.00 16.49
C HIS A 217 -13.17 -30.44 15.06
N PRO A 218 -12.20 -29.61 14.64
CA PRO A 218 -12.24 -28.97 13.33
C PRO A 218 -12.26 -30.04 12.23
N MET A 219 -13.27 -29.96 11.36
CA MET A 219 -13.44 -30.82 10.20
C MET A 219 -13.51 -29.97 8.94
N PHE A 220 -12.88 -30.46 7.88
CA PHE A 220 -12.78 -29.78 6.59
C PHE A 220 -13.38 -30.68 5.51
N THR A 221 -14.03 -30.12 4.49
CA THR A 221 -14.31 -30.90 3.30
C THR A 221 -13.13 -30.85 2.35
N TYR A 222 -12.75 -31.99 1.80
CA TYR A 222 -11.78 -32.12 0.73
C TYR A 222 -12.47 -32.63 -0.53
N GLY A 223 -12.22 -31.97 -1.65
CA GLY A 223 -12.71 -32.38 -2.96
C GLY A 223 -11.57 -32.42 -3.98
N ARG A 224 -11.50 -33.51 -4.74
CA ARG A 224 -10.54 -33.68 -5.84
C ARG A 224 -10.95 -32.90 -7.08
N TYR A 225 -9.98 -32.47 -7.89
CA TYR A 225 -10.25 -31.71 -9.12
C TYR A 225 -10.40 -32.55 -10.38
N THR A 226 -10.04 -33.83 -10.34
CA THR A 226 -10.08 -34.73 -11.50
C THR A 226 -10.75 -36.04 -11.14
N PHE A 227 -11.50 -36.63 -12.08
CA PHE A 227 -12.14 -37.94 -11.87
C PHE A 227 -11.08 -39.05 -11.75
N GLY A 228 -11.36 -40.08 -10.95
CA GLY A 228 -10.46 -41.22 -10.82
C GLY A 228 -11.07 -42.40 -10.09
N ARG A 229 -10.20 -43.24 -9.51
CA ARG A 229 -10.60 -44.32 -8.58
C ARG A 229 -10.66 -43.80 -7.15
N ASP A 230 -11.36 -44.54 -6.30
CA ASP A 230 -11.29 -44.38 -4.85
C ASP A 230 -9.84 -44.58 -4.38
N VAL A 231 -9.39 -43.71 -3.48
CA VAL A 231 -8.03 -43.75 -2.92
C VAL A 231 -8.13 -43.78 -1.40
N PRO A 232 -7.66 -44.85 -0.74
CA PRO A 232 -7.55 -44.86 0.72
C PRO A 232 -6.42 -43.94 1.15
N VAL A 233 -6.68 -43.15 2.18
CA VAL A 233 -5.73 -42.23 2.80
C VAL A 233 -5.58 -42.64 4.27
N SER A 234 -4.34 -42.74 4.74
CA SER A 234 -4.06 -43.16 6.11
C SER A 234 -3.81 -41.96 7.03
N ALA A 235 -4.12 -42.12 8.31
CA ALA A 235 -3.70 -41.20 9.35
C ALA A 235 -2.16 -41.07 9.36
N GLY A 236 -1.68 -39.85 9.59
CA GLY A 236 -0.28 -39.46 9.50
C GLY A 236 0.20 -39.12 8.09
N GLU A 237 -0.65 -39.26 7.06
CA GLU A 237 -0.26 -38.88 5.71
C GLU A 237 -0.13 -37.35 5.57
N ILE A 238 0.96 -36.90 4.93
CA ILE A 238 1.27 -35.47 4.79
C ILE A 238 0.43 -34.86 3.66
N VAL A 239 -0.23 -33.75 3.97
CA VAL A 239 -0.89 -32.87 3.03
C VAL A 239 0.12 -31.90 2.46
N THR A 240 0.22 -31.82 1.14
CA THR A 240 1.16 -30.90 0.48
C THR A 240 0.43 -29.72 -0.15
N PHE A 241 0.88 -28.50 0.14
CA PHE A 241 0.33 -27.26 -0.39
C PHE A 241 1.23 -26.65 -1.46
N GLU A 242 0.65 -26.19 -2.57
CA GLU A 242 1.41 -25.40 -3.55
C GLU A 242 1.88 -24.04 -2.99
N THR A 243 1.16 -23.47 -2.01
CA THR A 243 1.51 -22.19 -1.38
C THR A 243 2.85 -22.21 -0.66
N MET A 244 3.35 -23.37 -0.22
CA MET A 244 4.64 -23.53 0.47
C MET A 244 5.85 -23.10 -0.38
N LYS A 245 5.69 -23.00 -1.70
CA LYS A 245 6.78 -22.60 -2.62
C LYS A 245 6.76 -21.11 -2.98
N LYS A 246 5.74 -20.35 -2.59
CA LYS A 246 5.48 -19.01 -3.12
C LYS A 246 6.21 -17.87 -2.39
N TYR A 247 6.76 -18.14 -1.21
CA TYR A 247 7.28 -17.08 -0.33
C TYR A 247 8.79 -17.13 -0.08
N THR A 248 9.50 -18.10 -0.68
CA THR A 248 10.96 -18.18 -0.56
C THR A 248 11.63 -16.95 -1.16
N GLY A 249 12.43 -16.25 -0.36
CA GLY A 249 13.14 -15.02 -0.75
C GLY A 249 12.34 -13.72 -0.60
N ALA A 250 11.09 -13.80 -0.15
CA ALA A 250 10.29 -12.63 0.19
C ALA A 250 10.76 -11.94 1.48
N VAL A 251 10.59 -10.63 1.56
CA VAL A 251 10.68 -9.91 2.84
C VAL A 251 9.38 -10.17 3.60
N THR A 252 9.48 -10.72 4.80
CA THR A 252 8.31 -11.25 5.53
C THR A 252 8.05 -10.50 6.82
N VAL A 253 6.81 -10.06 7.01
CA VAL A 253 6.30 -9.56 8.29
C VAL A 253 5.51 -10.70 8.93
N ILE A 254 5.93 -11.16 10.10
CA ILE A 254 5.29 -12.23 10.86
C ILE A 254 4.52 -11.57 12.01
N ALA A 255 3.21 -11.40 11.86
CA ALA A 255 2.39 -10.65 12.79
C ALA A 255 1.38 -11.55 13.51
N PHE A 256 1.52 -11.73 14.81
CA PHE A 256 0.59 -12.55 15.59
C PHE A 256 0.33 -11.95 16.96
N ARG A 257 -0.80 -12.33 17.57
CA ARG A 257 -1.12 -12.00 18.96
C ARG A 257 -0.77 -13.15 19.87
N GLU A 258 -0.65 -12.84 21.15
CA GLU A 258 -0.62 -13.84 22.21
C GLU A 258 -1.81 -14.80 22.08
N GLN A 259 -1.52 -16.10 22.17
CA GLN A 259 -2.49 -17.17 21.99
C GLN A 259 -2.70 -17.92 23.29
N GLU A 260 -3.96 -17.99 23.71
CA GLU A 260 -4.33 -18.67 24.94
C GLU A 260 -3.97 -20.17 24.86
N GLY A 261 -3.25 -20.65 25.87
CA GLY A 261 -2.87 -22.06 25.99
C GLY A 261 -1.55 -22.45 25.31
N LEU A 262 -0.85 -21.53 24.65
CA LEU A 262 0.53 -21.75 24.19
C LEU A 262 1.53 -21.23 25.23
N SER A 263 2.57 -22.01 25.52
CA SER A 263 3.70 -21.53 26.33
C SER A 263 4.63 -20.64 25.51
N SER A 264 5.37 -19.76 26.18
CA SER A 264 6.40 -18.89 25.58
C SER A 264 7.41 -19.68 24.74
N ASP A 265 7.91 -20.81 25.29
CA ASP A 265 8.83 -21.71 24.58
C ASP A 265 8.23 -22.22 23.26
N LYS A 266 6.94 -22.60 23.26
CA LYS A 266 6.30 -23.13 22.06
C LYS A 266 6.03 -22.03 21.03
N ILE A 267 5.71 -20.81 21.46
CA ILE A 267 5.60 -19.65 20.56
C ILE A 267 6.94 -19.41 19.86
N VAL A 268 8.03 -19.37 20.63
CA VAL A 268 9.38 -19.18 20.12
C VAL A 268 9.78 -20.30 19.14
N GLU A 269 9.48 -21.55 19.47
CA GLU A 269 9.70 -22.71 18.61
C GLU A 269 8.97 -22.55 17.26
N LEU A 270 7.67 -22.21 17.30
CA LEU A 270 6.86 -22.05 16.09
C LEU A 270 7.36 -20.88 15.22
N VAL A 271 7.77 -19.76 15.83
CA VAL A 271 8.38 -18.63 15.11
C VAL A 271 9.72 -19.07 14.48
N GLY A 272 10.52 -19.85 15.20
CA GLY A 272 11.76 -20.43 14.68
C GLY A 272 11.52 -21.33 13.47
N ASP A 273 10.54 -22.24 13.55
CA ASP A 273 10.13 -23.08 12.42
C ASP A 273 9.72 -22.23 11.21
N ILE A 274 8.93 -21.17 11.42
CA ILE A 274 8.51 -20.24 10.35
C ILE A 274 9.73 -19.60 9.69
N VAL A 275 10.68 -19.08 10.46
CA VAL A 275 11.87 -18.39 9.92
C VAL A 275 12.81 -19.37 9.23
N ASP A 276 13.19 -20.45 9.92
CA ASP A 276 14.28 -21.34 9.52
C ASP A 276 13.85 -22.27 8.39
N ARG A 277 12.69 -22.91 8.50
CA ARG A 277 12.25 -23.92 7.53
C ARG A 277 11.79 -23.28 6.22
N GLN A 278 11.26 -22.05 6.27
CA GLN A 278 10.94 -21.27 5.06
C GLN A 278 12.14 -20.52 4.47
N ARG A 279 13.31 -20.58 5.13
CA ARG A 279 14.56 -19.93 4.71
C ARG A 279 14.37 -18.43 4.51
N ILE A 280 13.65 -17.78 5.42
CA ILE A 280 13.35 -16.35 5.33
C ILE A 280 14.58 -15.59 5.82
N SER A 281 15.24 -14.86 4.91
CA SER A 281 16.46 -14.12 5.23
C SER A 281 16.20 -12.74 5.82
N ARG A 282 15.10 -12.10 5.38
CA ARG A 282 14.72 -10.74 5.74
C ARG A 282 13.32 -10.76 6.33
N TYR A 283 13.21 -10.47 7.62
CA TYR A 283 11.92 -10.54 8.31
C TYR A 283 11.85 -9.64 9.54
N VAL A 284 10.63 -9.37 9.96
CA VAL A 284 10.30 -8.76 11.25
C VAL A 284 9.21 -9.58 11.92
N ILE A 285 9.32 -9.73 13.24
CA ILE A 285 8.33 -10.36 14.10
C ILE A 285 7.57 -9.25 14.82
N VAL A 286 6.26 -9.25 14.68
CA VAL A 286 5.35 -8.33 15.35
C VAL A 286 4.47 -9.14 16.28
N TYR A 287 4.54 -8.83 17.57
CA TYR A 287 3.85 -9.59 18.61
C TYR A 287 2.91 -8.72 19.44
N GLY A 288 1.62 -9.03 19.36
CA GLY A 288 0.58 -8.39 20.17
C GLY A 288 0.50 -8.95 21.58
N GLN A 289 0.84 -8.14 22.60
CA GLN A 289 0.92 -8.57 24.00
C GLN A 289 -0.28 -8.10 24.83
N ASP A 290 -0.78 -8.98 25.71
CA ASP A 290 -1.80 -8.62 26.70
C ASP A 290 -1.21 -8.27 28.06
N THR A 291 -0.32 -9.08 28.64
CA THR A 291 0.04 -8.86 30.06
C THR A 291 1.36 -9.45 30.57
N ASP A 292 2.09 -10.25 29.80
CA ASP A 292 3.35 -10.87 30.23
C ASP A 292 4.51 -10.65 29.24
N GLY A 293 5.63 -10.17 29.79
CA GLY A 293 6.83 -9.83 29.03
C GLY A 293 7.72 -11.04 28.71
N GLU A 294 7.47 -12.23 29.26
CA GLU A 294 8.40 -13.36 29.12
C GLU A 294 8.57 -13.80 27.66
N THR A 295 7.47 -14.00 26.92
CA THR A 295 7.53 -14.32 25.49
C THR A 295 8.21 -13.20 24.69
N ALA A 296 7.93 -11.94 25.05
CA ALA A 296 8.53 -10.79 24.41
C ALA A 296 10.04 -10.72 24.62
N ASP A 297 10.48 -10.93 25.87
CA ASP A 297 11.87 -10.93 26.27
C ASP A 297 12.63 -12.06 25.56
N LEU A 298 12.03 -13.26 25.47
CA LEU A 298 12.60 -14.38 24.72
C LEU A 298 12.70 -14.10 23.22
N LEU A 299 11.67 -13.50 22.61
CA LEU A 299 11.70 -13.14 21.19
C LEU A 299 12.73 -12.05 20.90
N GLU A 300 12.87 -11.05 21.76
CA GLU A 300 13.91 -10.02 21.63
C GLU A 300 15.32 -10.60 21.83
N GLU A 301 15.49 -11.52 22.79
CA GLU A 301 16.78 -12.20 23.03
C GLU A 301 17.21 -13.05 21.83
N LEU A 302 16.28 -13.79 21.24
CA LEU A 302 16.56 -14.71 20.14
C LEU A 302 16.59 -14.03 18.77
N TYR A 303 15.84 -12.94 18.61
CA TYR A 303 15.72 -12.20 17.35
C TYR A 303 16.01 -10.71 17.53
N PRO A 304 17.19 -10.33 18.04
CA PRO A 304 17.51 -8.96 18.40
C PRO A 304 17.45 -8.04 17.18
N GLY A 305 16.74 -6.92 17.34
CA GLY A 305 16.52 -5.95 16.27
C GLY A 305 15.61 -6.44 15.13
N ARG A 306 14.95 -7.60 15.30
CA ARG A 306 13.93 -8.14 14.39
C ARG A 306 12.57 -8.30 15.05
N PHE A 307 12.44 -7.98 16.33
CA PHE A 307 11.23 -8.11 17.10
C PHE A 307 10.62 -6.74 17.43
N ILE A 308 9.29 -6.66 17.36
CA ILE A 308 8.50 -5.50 17.76
C ILE A 308 7.32 -5.98 18.59
N GLY A 309 7.30 -5.61 19.88
CA GLY A 309 6.13 -5.77 20.72
C GLY A 309 5.12 -4.65 20.47
N CYS A 310 3.84 -5.00 20.34
CA CYS A 310 2.76 -4.02 20.23
C CYS A 310 1.63 -4.34 21.23
N PRO A 311 0.86 -3.32 21.68
CA PRO A 311 -0.23 -3.55 22.61
C PRO A 311 -1.38 -4.33 21.94
N ARG A 312 -2.10 -5.19 22.68
CA ARG A 312 -3.25 -5.95 22.16
C ARG A 312 -4.34 -5.07 21.54
N LYS A 313 -4.52 -3.86 22.07
CA LYS A 313 -5.42 -2.83 21.54
C LYS A 313 -4.57 -1.67 21.02
N MET A 314 -4.55 -1.52 19.72
CA MET A 314 -3.91 -0.40 19.04
C MET A 314 -4.96 0.58 18.53
N TYR A 315 -4.71 1.87 18.75
CA TYR A 315 -5.42 2.97 18.10
C TYR A 315 -4.66 3.39 16.84
N ALA A 316 -5.25 4.27 16.01
CA ALA A 316 -4.63 4.75 14.76
C ALA A 316 -3.17 5.22 14.92
N GLU A 317 -2.87 5.91 16.02
CA GLU A 317 -1.52 6.42 16.28
C GLU A 317 -0.53 5.30 16.63
N ASP A 318 -0.96 4.28 17.39
CA ASP A 318 -0.11 3.12 17.71
C ASP A 318 0.22 2.32 16.44
N TYR A 319 -0.74 2.21 15.51
CA TYR A 319 -0.52 1.57 14.22
C TYR A 319 0.49 2.33 13.36
N ARG A 320 0.41 3.66 13.35
CA ARG A 320 1.40 4.48 12.65
C ARG A 320 2.79 4.23 13.22
N ILE A 321 2.94 4.25 14.54
CA ILE A 321 4.22 3.95 15.21
C ILE A 321 4.71 2.54 14.87
N LEU A 322 3.83 1.53 14.93
CA LEU A 322 4.18 0.15 14.60
C LEU A 322 4.70 0.03 13.15
N VAL A 323 4.01 0.65 12.21
CA VAL A 323 4.37 0.63 10.79
C VAL A 323 5.75 1.27 10.56
N GLU A 324 6.03 2.39 11.23
CA GLU A 324 7.35 3.03 11.18
C GLU A 324 8.45 2.12 11.78
N GLN A 325 8.17 1.48 12.91
CA GLN A 325 9.11 0.53 13.53
C GLN A 325 9.38 -0.69 12.62
N ILE A 326 8.36 -1.19 11.92
CA ILE A 326 8.53 -2.26 10.92
C ILE A 326 9.43 -1.77 9.78
N TYR A 327 9.19 -0.56 9.26
CA TYR A 327 10.02 0.02 8.20
C TYR A 327 11.49 0.14 8.63
N ASP A 328 11.75 0.69 9.81
CA ASP A 328 13.10 0.88 10.36
C ASP A 328 13.82 -0.46 10.60
N CYS A 329 13.09 -1.47 11.09
CA CYS A 329 13.62 -2.81 11.28
C CYS A 329 14.04 -3.45 9.96
N LEU A 330 13.23 -3.30 8.91
CA LEU A 330 13.56 -3.78 7.57
C LEU A 330 14.71 -2.97 6.94
N ASP A 331 14.78 -1.67 7.22
CA ASP A 331 15.88 -0.80 6.79
C ASP A 331 17.22 -1.23 7.39
N ALA A 332 17.25 -1.52 8.69
CA ALA A 332 18.43 -2.01 9.38
C ALA A 332 18.95 -3.34 8.82
N GLN A 333 18.10 -4.10 8.13
CA GLN A 333 18.46 -5.32 7.41
C GLN A 333 18.93 -5.07 5.96
N GLY A 334 19.08 -3.80 5.56
CA GLY A 334 19.51 -3.38 4.23
C GLY A 334 18.45 -3.59 3.15
N CYS A 335 17.16 -3.69 3.51
CA CYS A 335 16.10 -3.88 2.51
C CYS A 335 16.06 -2.73 1.51
N TRP A 336 16.43 -1.52 1.92
CA TRP A 336 16.27 -0.30 1.14
C TRP A 336 17.58 0.24 0.54
N ASP A 337 18.73 -0.38 0.83
CA ASP A 337 20.05 0.16 0.46
C ASP A 337 20.19 0.46 -1.04
N VAL A 338 19.76 -0.48 -1.87
CA VAL A 338 19.82 -0.34 -3.34
C VAL A 338 18.95 0.82 -3.82
N LEU A 339 17.74 0.97 -3.26
CA LEU A 339 16.80 2.04 -3.63
C LEU A 339 17.29 3.41 -3.16
N LYS A 340 17.75 3.49 -1.90
CA LYS A 340 18.32 4.72 -1.34
C LYS A 340 19.52 5.23 -2.15
N SER A 341 20.40 4.33 -2.59
CA SER A 341 21.57 4.70 -3.40
C SER A 341 21.23 5.25 -4.79
N ARG A 342 20.05 4.90 -5.34
CA ARG A 342 19.57 5.36 -6.65
C ARG A 342 18.68 6.59 -6.57
N LYS A 343 17.95 6.76 -5.47
CA LYS A 343 17.13 7.94 -5.20
C LYS A 343 17.90 9.25 -5.42
N ASP A 344 19.12 9.34 -4.89
CA ASP A 344 19.99 10.52 -5.06
C ASP A 344 20.36 10.76 -6.54
N LEU A 345 20.58 9.69 -7.30
CA LEU A 345 20.86 9.77 -8.73
C LEU A 345 19.67 10.30 -9.53
N TYR A 346 18.45 9.84 -9.21
CA TYR A 346 17.24 10.31 -9.87
C TYR A 346 16.88 11.75 -9.52
N LEU A 347 17.07 12.15 -8.26
CA LEU A 347 16.91 13.54 -7.85
C LEU A 347 17.89 14.45 -8.61
N ALA A 348 19.16 14.03 -8.73
CA ALA A 348 20.14 14.77 -9.51
C ALA A 348 19.80 14.84 -11.01
N GLU A 349 19.30 13.74 -11.61
CA GLU A 349 18.84 13.72 -13.02
C GLU A 349 17.67 14.69 -13.25
N LEU A 350 16.68 14.69 -12.35
CA LEU A 350 15.54 15.58 -12.42
C LEU A 350 15.96 17.05 -12.24
N GLU A 351 16.85 17.34 -11.29
CA GLU A 351 17.41 18.69 -11.10
C GLU A 351 18.16 19.18 -12.35
N ASP A 352 18.96 18.33 -12.99
CA ASP A 352 19.65 18.69 -14.24
C ASP A 352 18.68 18.88 -15.42
N MET A 353 17.67 18.01 -15.55
CA MET A 353 16.61 18.19 -16.55
C MET A 353 15.86 19.51 -16.36
N ILE A 354 15.55 19.88 -15.13
CA ILE A 354 14.92 21.16 -14.80
C ILE A 354 15.85 22.29 -15.25
N ARG A 355 17.10 22.29 -14.79
CA ARG A 355 18.08 23.33 -15.12
C ARG A 355 18.28 23.49 -16.65
N THR A 356 18.41 22.37 -17.37
CA THR A 356 18.68 22.37 -18.82
C THR A 356 17.46 22.68 -19.68
N LYS A 357 16.26 22.20 -19.32
CA LYS A 357 15.03 22.41 -20.10
C LYS A 357 14.33 23.72 -19.78
N THR A 358 14.48 24.23 -18.56
CA THR A 358 13.87 25.52 -18.16
C THR A 358 14.78 26.71 -18.45
N GLY A 359 16.09 26.48 -18.67
CA GLY A 359 17.07 27.56 -18.79
C GLY A 359 17.26 28.37 -17.50
N PHE A 360 16.67 27.94 -16.38
CA PHE A 360 16.86 28.57 -15.07
C PHE A 360 18.21 28.12 -14.49
N GLU A 361 19.24 28.95 -14.66
CA GLU A 361 20.33 29.03 -13.68
C GLU A 361 19.73 29.57 -12.38
N ALA A 362 19.32 28.69 -11.46
CA ALA A 362 19.07 28.97 -10.04
C ALA A 362 18.60 30.41 -9.72
N VAL A 363 17.56 30.92 -10.40
CA VAL A 363 16.88 32.13 -9.93
C VAL A 363 15.99 31.62 -8.82
N ASN A 364 16.49 31.69 -7.60
CA ASN A 364 15.79 31.40 -6.36
C ASN A 364 14.48 32.21 -6.36
N PRO A 365 13.31 31.63 -6.73
CA PRO A 365 12.08 32.39 -6.78
C PRO A 365 11.70 32.68 -5.33
N PRO A 366 11.19 33.88 -5.00
CA PRO A 366 10.79 34.22 -3.63
C PRO A 366 9.68 33.31 -3.05
N TYR A 367 9.17 32.36 -3.84
CA TYR A 367 8.16 31.38 -3.48
C TYR A 367 8.73 29.99 -3.12
N TRP A 368 10.05 29.84 -3.05
CA TRP A 368 10.75 28.57 -2.73
C TRP A 368 11.25 28.50 -1.27
N LYS A 369 10.53 29.12 -0.32
CA LYS A 369 10.76 28.95 1.12
C LYS A 369 9.57 28.30 1.80
#